data_AF-A0A2V7DPS9-F1
#
_entry.id   AF-A0A2V7DPS9-F1
#
_cell.length_a   1.000
_cell.length_b   1.000
_cell.length_c   1.000
_cell.angle_alpha   90.00
_cell.angle_beta   90.00
_cell.angle_gamma   90.00
#
_symmetry.space_group_name_H-M   'P 1'
#
loop_
_entity.id
_entity.type
_entity.pdbx_description
1 polymer ?
#
loop_
_entity_poly.entity_id
_entity_poly.type
_entity_poly.pdbx_seq_one_letter_code
_entity_poly.pdbx_strand_id
1 'polypeptide(L)' 'MKIVVSAKNGSRDFECDPGEKILHAGLRRGVELPYECATGTCGTCKAKLVSGRTESAWPDAPGG' A
#
# COMPACT_ATOMS: atom_id res chain seq x y z
N MET A 1 -10.28 -8.34 0.40
CA MET A 1 -10.60 -7.34 1.45
C MET A 1 -10.47 -5.96 0.85
N LYS A 2 -11.45 -5.09 1.05
CA LYS A 2 -11.48 -3.77 0.42
C LYS A 2 -10.50 -2.80 1.08
N ILE A 3 -9.58 -2.25 0.29
CA ILE A 3 -8.66 -1.18 0.67
C ILE A 3 -9.11 0.11 -0.01
N VAL A 4 -9.04 1.22 0.71
CA VAL A 4 -9.28 2.56 0.16
C VAL A 4 -8.03 3.40 0.38
N VAL A 5 -7.51 3.96 -0.71
CA VAL A 5 -6.40 4.92 -0.69
C VAL A 5 -6.91 6.29 -1.09
N SER A 6 -6.40 7.33 -0.42
CA SER A 6 -6.74 8.71 -0.72
C SER A 6 -5.47 9.49 -1.04
N ALA A 7 -5.47 10.16 -2.19
CA ALA A 7 -4.38 11.00 -2.68
C ALA A 7 -4.93 12.38 -3.08
N LYS A 8 -4.03 13.32 -3.41
CA LYS A 8 -4.41 14.68 -3.83
C LYS A 8 -5.31 14.70 -5.07
N ASN A 9 -5.20 13.70 -5.94
CA ASN A 9 -5.98 13.53 -7.16
C ASN A 9 -7.24 12.66 -6.98
N GLY A 10 -7.64 12.39 -5.73
CA GLY A 10 -8.85 11.66 -5.38
C GLY A 10 -8.58 10.35 -4.65
N SER A 11 -9.66 9.61 -4.41
CA SER A 11 -9.61 8.29 -3.78
C SER A 11 -9.75 7.18 -4.79
N ARG A 12 -9.18 6.02 -4.47
CA ARG A 12 -9.31 4.77 -5.22
C ARG A 12 -9.53 3.65 -4.22
N ASP A 13 -10.31 2.66 -4.62
CA ASP A 13 -10.50 1.44 -3.86
C ASP A 13 -10.18 0.20 -4.68
N PHE A 14 -9.72 -0.84 -4.00
CA PHE A 14 -9.31 -2.08 -4.63
C PHE A 14 -9.39 -3.26 -3.65
N GLU A 15 -9.55 -4.46 -4.20
CA GLU A 15 -9.50 -5.70 -3.43
C GLU A 15 -8.06 -6.15 -3.20
N CYS A 16 -7.72 -6.45 -1.95
CA CYS A 16 -6.48 -7.05 -1.50
C CYS A 16 -6.75 -8.45 -0.95
N ASP A 17 -6.03 -9.46 -1.44
CA ASP A 17 -6.22 -10.83 -0.98
C ASP A 17 -5.56 -11.04 0.41
N PRO A 18 -6.02 -12.00 1.23
CA PRO A 18 -5.39 -12.30 2.51
C PRO A 18 -3.90 -12.65 2.32
N GLY A 19 -3.03 -11.98 3.07
CA GLY A 19 -1.57 -12.15 2.97
C GLY A 19 -0.91 -11.45 1.77
N GLU A 20 -1.69 -10.80 0.90
CA GLU A 20 -1.15 -9.97 -0.17
C GLU A 20 -0.65 -8.62 0.39
N LYS A 21 0.46 -8.11 -0.14
CA LYS A 21 0.91 -6.76 0.19
C LYS A 21 -0.03 -5.73 -0.47
N ILE A 22 -0.48 -4.75 0.30
CA ILE A 22 -1.38 -3.68 -0.16
C ILE A 22 -0.88 -3.01 -1.46
N LEU A 23 0.43 -2.74 -1.56
CA LEU A 23 1.03 -2.18 -2.77
C LEU A 23 0.79 -3.07 -4.00
N HIS A 24 1.06 -4.38 -3.87
CA HIS A 24 0.89 -5.32 -4.99
C HIS A 24 -0.57 -5.47 -5.38
N ALA A 25 -1.49 -5.49 -4.40
CA ALA A 25 -2.93 -5.51 -4.66
C ALA A 25 -3.37 -4.29 -5.49
N GLY A 26 -2.94 -3.09 -5.11
CA GLY A 26 -3.25 -1.86 -5.84
C GLY A 26 -2.73 -1.90 -7.28
N LEU A 27 -1.45 -2.24 -7.46
CA LEU A 27 -0.83 -2.32 -8.79
C LEU A 27 -1.49 -3.39 -9.68
N ARG A 28 -1.80 -4.57 -9.13
CA ARG A 28 -2.51 -5.65 -9.83
C ARG A 28 -3.91 -5.23 -10.29
N ARG A 29 -4.55 -4.31 -9.57
CA ARG A 29 -5.86 -3.73 -9.92
C ARG A 29 -5.75 -2.48 -10.79
N GLY A 30 -4.54 -2.09 -11.22
CA GLY A 30 -4.30 -0.93 -12.08
C GLY A 30 -4.39 0.41 -11.37
N VAL A 31 -4.29 0.42 -10.03
CA VAL A 31 -4.27 1.66 -9.24
C VAL A 31 -2.87 2.26 -9.28
N GLU A 32 -2.77 3.51 -9.71
CA GLU A 32 -1.51 4.27 -9.71
C GLU A 32 -1.13 4.65 -8.27
N LEU A 33 -0.31 3.80 -7.65
CA LEU A 33 0.32 4.06 -6.35
C LEU A 33 1.76 4.53 -6.57
N PRO A 34 2.28 5.48 -5.76
CA PRO A 34 3.69 5.82 -5.82
C PRO A 34 4.54 4.63 -5.32
N TYR A 35 5.52 4.19 -6.10
CA TYR A 35 6.47 3.15 -5.70
C TYR A 35 7.75 3.24 -6.53
N GLU A 36 8.83 2.66 -6.03
CA GLU A 36 10.06 2.43 -6.80
C GLU A 36 10.58 1.00 -6.59
N CYS A 37 10.97 0.64 -5.35
CA CYS A 37 11.61 -0.64 -5.10
C CYS A 37 10.64 -1.83 -4.92
N ALA A 38 9.41 -1.58 -4.45
CA ALA A 38 8.44 -2.61 -4.02
C ALA A 38 8.95 -3.66 -3.00
N THR A 39 10.12 -3.42 -2.38
CA THR A 39 10.77 -4.36 -1.44
C THR A 39 10.87 -3.83 -0.01
N GLY A 40 10.45 -2.58 0.24
CA GLY A 40 10.43 -1.98 1.57
C GLY A 40 11.65 -1.12 1.92
N THR A 41 12.52 -0.82 0.96
CA THR A 41 13.78 -0.10 1.22
C THR A 41 13.72 1.40 0.91
N CYS A 42 12.98 1.83 -0.12
CA CYS A 42 12.99 3.23 -0.56
C CYS A 42 11.96 4.14 0.14
N GLY A 43 10.88 3.58 0.68
CA GLY A 43 9.81 4.35 1.34
C GLY A 43 8.86 5.11 0.40
N THR A 44 9.03 5.08 -0.93
CA THR A 44 8.18 5.82 -1.88
C THR A 44 6.70 5.44 -1.77
N CYS A 45 6.40 4.19 -1.44
CA CYS A 45 5.03 3.69 -1.27
C CYS A 45 4.46 3.86 0.13
N LYS A 46 5.13 4.62 1.02
CA LYS A 46 4.68 4.82 2.39
C LYS A 46 3.33 5.55 2.43
N ALA A 47 2.43 5.06 3.26
CA ALA A 47 1.11 5.63 3.46
C ALA A 47 0.79 5.76 4.95
N LYS A 48 -0.09 6.70 5.29
CA LYS A 48 -0.63 6.85 6.64
C LYS A 48 -1.93 6.05 6.77
N LEU A 49 -2.02 5.20 7.79
CA LEU A 49 -3.26 4.54 8.16
C LEU A 49 -4.24 5.57 8.75
N VAL A 50 -5.42 5.71 8.14
CA VAL A 50 -6.48 6.62 8.60
C VAL A 50 -7.54 5.87 9.41
N SER A 51 -7.88 4.65 9.01
CA SER A 51 -8.85 3.78 9.68
C SER A 51 -8.53 2.31 9.43
N GLY A 52 -9.00 1.43 10.33
CA GLY A 52 -8.78 -0.01 10.26
C GLY A 52 -7.49 -0.46 10.96
N ARG A 53 -6.94 -1.59 10.53
CA ARG A 53 -5.68 -2.16 11.05
C ARG A 53 -4.84 -2.66 9.89
N THR A 54 -3.53 -2.49 10.01
CA THR A 54 -2.53 -3.04 9.07
C THR A 54 -1.38 -3.64 9.87
N GLU A 55 -0.70 -4.61 9.29
CA GLU A 55 0.51 -5.20 9.85
C GLU A 55 1.65 -5.09 8.84
N SER A 56 2.84 -4.74 9.32
CA SER A 56 4.04 -4.79 8.49
C SER A 56 4.65 -6.18 8.59
N ALA A 57 4.89 -6.81 7.43
CA ALA A 57 5.64 -8.06 7.37
C ALA A 57 7.14 -7.87 7.70
N TRP A 58 7.64 -6.62 7.68
CA TRP A 58 9.01 -6.28 8.05
C TRP A 58 9.01 -4.93 8.79
N PRO A 59 8.88 -4.96 10.14
CA PRO A 59 8.80 -3.73 10.94
C PRO A 59 10.06 -2.85 10.86
N ASP A 60 11.23 -3.46 10.67
CA ASP A 60 12.53 -2.78 10.60
C ASP A 60 12.97 -2.42 9.16
N ALA A 61 12.02 -2.40 8.21
CA ALA A 61 12.33 -2.07 6.83
C ALA A 61 12.89 -0.63 6.72
N PRO A 62 13.96 -0.38 5.96
CA PRO A 62 14.56 0.96 5.86
C PRO A 62 13.61 2.05 5.31
N GLY A 63 12.67 1.66 4.45
CA GLY A 63 11.63 2.57 3.92
C GLY A 63 10.51 2.87 4.92
N GLY A 64 10.51 2.16 6.06
CA GLY A 64 9.61 2.26 7.20
C GLY A 64 8.15 2.07 6.89
#